data_AF-A0A3N5VRB8-F1
#
_entry.id   AF-A0A3N5VRB8-F1
#
_cell.length_a   1.000
_cell.length_b   1.000
_cell.length_c   1.000
_cell.angle_alpha   90.00
_cell.angle_beta   90.00
_cell.angle_gamma   90.00
#
_symmetry.space_group_name_H-M   'P 1'
#
loop_
_entity.id
_entity.type
_entity.pdbx_description
1 polymer ?
#
loop_
_entity_poly.entity_id
_entity_poly.type
_entity_poly.pdbx_seq_one_letter_code
_entity_poly.pdbx_strand_id
1 'polypeptide(L)'
;MSSPSNSAEKPLLNDGFQLLEAELSFAMEVFGSVLLRLGYRDLAEKLPWSGHDLPTVEGPDRGLGQAYSIAFQLLNIVEERVAAQVRRWREKSNGPAAEKGLWPDKLAAMRAMGLDSTAIIEVLSRVCVEPVLTAH
;
A
#
# COMPACT_ATOMS: atom_id res chain seq x y z
N MET A 1 16.63 8.41 -28.44
CA MET A 1 16.26 7.52 -27.31
C MET A 1 17.04 7.99 -26.11
N SER A 2 16.48 8.93 -25.35
CA SER A 2 17.04 9.39 -24.08
C SER A 2 15.97 9.12 -23.05
N SER A 3 16.25 8.29 -22.07
CA SER A 3 15.40 8.11 -20.89
C SER A 3 15.81 9.16 -19.85
N PRO A 4 14.95 10.14 -19.51
CA PRO A 4 15.13 10.88 -18.27
C PRO A 4 14.11 10.36 -17.23
N SER A 5 14.59 9.95 -16.05
CA SER A 5 13.92 10.11 -14.73
C SER A 5 14.24 9.06 -13.65
N ASN A 6 15.37 8.34 -13.70
CA ASN A 6 15.72 7.39 -12.60
C ASN A 6 16.18 8.08 -11.29
N SER A 7 16.30 9.42 -11.25
CA SER A 7 16.74 10.17 -10.06
C SER A 7 15.59 10.65 -9.17
N ALA A 8 14.39 10.89 -9.72
CA ALA A 8 13.22 11.36 -8.96
C ALA A 8 12.34 10.22 -8.42
N GLU A 9 12.48 9.00 -8.96
CA GLU A 9 11.78 7.81 -8.45
C GLU A 9 12.37 7.29 -7.13
N LYS A 10 13.69 7.38 -6.93
CA LYS A 10 14.37 6.91 -5.71
C LYS A 10 13.95 7.68 -4.45
N PRO A 11 13.80 9.02 -4.47
CA PRO A 11 13.25 9.79 -3.34
C PRO A 11 11.84 9.33 -2.97
N LEU A 12 10.92 9.23 -3.93
CA LEU A 12 9.53 8.83 -3.65
C LEU A 12 9.41 7.41 -3.07
N LEU A 13 10.31 6.50 -3.46
CA LEU A 13 10.37 5.17 -2.88
C LEU A 13 10.82 5.21 -1.42
N ASN A 14 11.90 5.95 -1.12
CA ASN A 14 12.38 6.11 0.25
C ASN A 14 11.36 6.82 1.13
N ASP A 15 10.71 7.87 0.62
CA ASP A 15 9.64 8.60 1.31
C ASP A 15 8.44 7.68 1.58
N GLY A 16 8.12 6.78 0.64
CA GLY A 16 7.09 5.77 0.81
C GLY A 16 7.40 4.78 1.93
N PHE A 17 8.64 4.29 2.03
CA PHE A 17 9.06 3.40 3.12
C PHE A 17 9.07 4.10 4.47
N GLN A 18 9.55 5.35 4.53
CA GLN A 18 9.50 6.14 5.77
C GLN A 18 8.06 6.39 6.22
N LEU A 19 7.16 6.68 5.28
CA LEU A 19 5.74 6.82 5.58
C LEU A 19 5.13 5.50 6.07
N LEU A 20 5.47 4.38 5.43
CA LEU A 20 5.02 3.04 5.85
C LEU A 20 5.45 2.73 7.28
N GLU A 21 6.72 2.94 7.61
CA GLU A 21 7.24 2.70 8.95
C GLU A 21 6.56 3.59 10.00
N ALA A 22 6.35 4.88 9.69
CA ALA A 22 5.68 5.81 10.58
C ALA A 22 4.21 5.44 10.82
N GLU A 23 3.44 5.14 9.77
CA GLU A 23 2.02 4.79 9.87
C GLU A 23 1.84 3.42 10.54
N LEU A 24 2.73 2.46 10.30
CA LEU A 24 2.73 1.16 10.97
C LEU A 24 3.03 1.30 12.45
N SER A 25 4.06 2.09 12.80
CA SER A 25 4.41 2.37 14.19
C SER A 25 3.24 3.01 14.94
N PHE A 26 2.58 3.99 14.31
CA PHE A 26 1.38 4.62 14.88
C PHE A 26 0.23 3.62 15.06
N ALA A 27 -0.01 2.75 14.08
CA ALA A 27 -1.04 1.71 14.19
C ALA A 27 -0.76 0.74 15.35
N MET A 28 0.51 0.36 15.56
CA MET A 28 0.93 -0.51 16.66
C MET A 28 0.84 0.18 18.03
N GLU A 29 1.16 1.47 18.11
CA GLU A 29 0.97 2.27 19.32
C GLU A 29 -0.51 2.33 19.72
N VAL A 30 -1.40 2.61 18.76
CA VAL A 30 -2.84 2.63 19.01
C VAL A 30 -3.33 1.25 19.42
N PHE A 31 -2.90 0.19 18.75
CA PHE A 31 -3.29 -1.17 19.10
C PHE A 31 -2.81 -1.59 20.50
N GLY A 32 -1.56 -1.28 20.85
CA GLY A 32 -1.01 -1.49 22.19
C GLY A 32 -1.78 -0.72 23.25
N SER A 33 -2.17 0.53 22.98
CA SER A 33 -2.99 1.34 23.89
C SER A 33 -4.36 0.70 24.17
N VAL A 34 -4.97 0.08 23.15
CA VAL A 34 -6.25 -0.62 23.29
C VAL A 34 -6.08 -1.88 24.14
N LEU A 35 -5.03 -2.67 23.90
CA LEU A 35 -4.72 -3.86 24.71
C LEU A 35 -4.50 -3.49 26.18
N LEU A 36 -3.74 -2.43 26.45
CA LEU A 36 -3.50 -1.94 27.81
C LEU A 36 -4.80 -1.53 28.51
N ARG A 37 -5.69 -0.80 27.81
CA ARG A 37 -7.00 -0.39 28.34
C ARG A 37 -7.92 -1.57 28.63
N LEU A 38 -7.76 -2.67 27.91
CA LEU A 38 -8.50 -3.91 28.12
C LEU A 38 -7.86 -4.84 29.17
N GLY A 39 -6.73 -4.45 29.76
CA GLY A 39 -6.01 -5.23 30.77
C GLY A 39 -5.00 -6.24 30.23
N TYR A 40 -4.75 -6.26 28.92
CA TYR A 40 -3.81 -7.18 28.27
C TYR A 40 -2.40 -6.60 28.14
N ARG A 41 -1.77 -6.26 29.27
CA ARG A 41 -0.42 -5.68 29.30
C ARG A 41 0.62 -6.60 28.65
N ASP A 42 0.61 -7.86 29.01
CA ASP A 42 1.57 -8.85 28.50
C ASP A 42 1.49 -9.00 26.97
N LEU A 43 0.32 -8.79 26.37
CA LEU A 43 0.16 -8.81 24.91
C LEU A 43 0.66 -7.53 24.26
N ALA A 44 0.41 -6.38 24.89
CA ALA A 44 0.86 -5.09 24.39
C ALA A 44 2.40 -5.02 24.30
N GLU A 45 3.09 -5.58 25.28
CA GLU A 45 4.57 -5.65 25.32
C GLU A 45 5.16 -6.60 24.27
N LYS A 46 4.34 -7.50 23.71
CA LYS A 46 4.75 -8.50 22.71
C LYS A 46 4.39 -8.11 21.28
N LEU A 47 3.80 -6.92 21.05
CA LEU A 47 3.37 -6.51 19.72
C LEU A 47 4.56 -6.30 18.76
N PRO A 48 4.44 -6.75 17.50
CA PRO A 48 5.45 -6.51 16.48
C PRO A 48 5.48 -5.04 16.06
N TRP A 49 6.58 -4.61 15.45
CA TRP A 49 6.76 -3.26 14.88
C TRP A 49 6.52 -2.11 15.87
N SER A 50 6.69 -2.37 17.17
CA SER A 50 6.58 -1.40 18.26
C SER A 50 7.89 -0.64 18.51
N GLY A 51 8.93 -0.86 17.69
CA GLY A 51 10.26 -0.26 17.85
C GLY A 51 11.14 -0.93 18.91
N HIS A 52 10.67 -2.02 19.52
CA HIS A 52 11.38 -2.82 20.50
C HIS A 52 11.61 -4.25 20.00
N ASP A 53 12.64 -4.90 20.53
CA ASP A 53 12.90 -6.31 20.24
C ASP A 53 11.75 -7.18 20.74
N LEU A 54 11.32 -8.12 19.90
CA LEU A 54 10.29 -9.08 20.29
C LEU A 54 10.84 -10.00 21.38
N PRO A 55 10.14 -10.14 22.53
CA PRO A 55 10.57 -11.05 23.57
C PRO A 55 10.46 -12.51 23.08
N THR A 56 11.27 -13.38 23.67
CA THR A 56 11.15 -14.82 23.40
C THR A 56 9.82 -15.33 23.92
N VAL A 57 9.06 -16.01 23.07
CA VAL A 57 7.75 -16.57 23.42
C VAL A 57 7.92 -18.06 23.72
N GLU A 58 7.54 -18.49 24.92
CA GLU A 58 7.51 -19.90 25.29
C GLU A 58 6.11 -20.50 25.05
N GLY A 59 6.04 -21.50 24.16
CA GLY A 59 4.83 -22.28 23.92
C GLY A 59 3.71 -21.54 23.16
N PRO A 60 2.65 -22.27 22.79
CA PRO A 60 1.54 -21.71 22.04
C PRO A 60 0.63 -20.86 22.92
N ASP A 61 0.48 -19.58 22.58
CA ASP A 61 -0.46 -18.64 23.20
C ASP A 61 -1.51 -18.19 22.18
N ARG A 62 -2.79 -18.53 22.45
CA ARG A 62 -3.92 -18.17 21.56
C ARG A 62 -4.16 -16.66 21.51
N GLY A 63 -3.98 -15.96 22.64
CA GLY A 63 -4.16 -14.51 22.71
C GLY A 63 -3.10 -13.78 21.90
N LEU A 64 -1.85 -14.24 21.99
CA LEU A 64 -0.75 -13.72 21.18
C LEU A 64 -0.96 -14.00 19.69
N GLY A 65 -1.37 -15.22 19.33
CA GLY A 65 -1.68 -15.57 17.94
C GLY A 65 -2.78 -14.67 17.35
N GLN A 66 -3.82 -14.37 18.12
CA GLN A 66 -4.86 -13.43 17.70
C GLN A 66 -4.33 -12.01 17.57
N ALA A 67 -3.52 -11.53 18.52
CA ALA A 67 -2.91 -10.21 18.45
C ALA A 67 -2.04 -10.06 17.20
N TYR A 68 -1.28 -11.10 16.83
CA TYR A 68 -0.43 -11.07 15.63
C TYR A 68 -1.26 -11.12 14.34
N SER A 69 -2.36 -11.88 14.33
CA SER A 69 -3.29 -11.85 13.20
C SER A 69 -3.88 -10.45 12.99
N ILE A 70 -4.23 -9.74 14.07
CA ILE A 70 -4.73 -8.37 14.00
C ILE A 70 -3.62 -7.41 13.55
N ALA A 71 -2.42 -7.54 14.10
CA ALA A 71 -1.27 -6.73 13.70
C ALA A 71 -0.97 -6.88 12.21
N PHE A 72 -1.02 -8.10 11.67
CA PHE A 72 -0.83 -8.36 10.25
C PHE A 72 -1.95 -7.77 9.39
N GLN A 73 -3.20 -7.82 9.84
CA GLN A 73 -4.30 -7.14 9.15
C GLN A 73 -4.11 -5.61 9.14
N LEU A 74 -3.61 -5.04 10.23
CA LEU A 74 -3.28 -3.61 10.30
C LEU A 74 -2.15 -3.25 9.34
N LEU A 75 -1.11 -4.09 9.22
CA LEU A 75 -0.06 -3.92 8.22
C LEU A 75 -0.65 -3.85 6.80
N ASN A 76 -1.51 -4.79 6.42
CA ASN A 76 -2.13 -4.79 5.09
C ASN A 76 -2.92 -3.49 4.82
N ILE A 77 -3.65 -3.00 5.82
CA ILE A 77 -4.41 -1.74 5.70
C ILE A 77 -3.46 -0.54 5.54
N VAL A 78 -2.38 -0.50 6.31
CA VAL A 78 -1.39 0.58 6.22
C VAL A 78 -0.68 0.54 4.86
N GLU A 79 -0.26 -0.63 4.39
CA GLU A 79 0.40 -0.81 3.08
C GLU A 79 -0.47 -0.31 1.94
N GLU A 80 -1.74 -0.72 1.89
CA GLU A 80 -2.69 -0.28 0.85
C GLU A 80 -2.88 1.25 0.89
N ARG A 81 -3.01 1.83 2.09
CA ARG A 81 -3.15 3.27 2.26
C ARG A 81 -1.91 4.03 1.80
N VAL A 82 -0.72 3.56 2.15
CA VAL A 82 0.56 4.16 1.77
C VAL A 82 0.78 4.05 0.28
N ALA A 83 0.51 2.89 -0.33
CA ALA A 83 0.57 2.70 -1.77
C ALA A 83 -0.32 3.72 -2.52
N ALA A 84 -1.56 3.89 -2.06
CA ALA A 84 -2.48 4.88 -2.62
C ALA A 84 -1.98 6.32 -2.44
N GLN A 85 -1.31 6.62 -1.33
CA GLN A 85 -0.75 7.95 -1.06
C GLN A 85 0.49 8.26 -1.91
N VAL A 86 1.43 7.32 -2.01
CA VAL A 86 2.63 7.44 -2.84
C VAL A 86 2.25 7.62 -4.30
N ARG A 87 1.25 6.89 -4.77
CA ARG A 87 0.67 7.07 -6.11
C ARG A 87 0.15 8.51 -6.32
N ARG A 88 -0.64 9.05 -5.38
CA ARG A 88 -1.12 10.44 -5.47
C ARG A 88 0.02 11.46 -5.47
N TRP A 89 1.08 11.21 -4.70
CA TRP A 89 2.27 12.06 -4.72
C TRP A 89 2.97 12.03 -6.06
N ARG A 90 3.11 10.84 -6.67
CA ARG A 90 3.67 10.69 -8.02
C ARG A 90 2.85 11.45 -9.06
N GLU A 91 1.53 11.29 -9.04
CA GLU A 91 0.62 12.01 -9.94
C GLU A 91 0.72 13.54 -9.76
N LYS A 92 0.84 14.02 -8.52
CA LYS A 92 0.96 15.46 -8.21
C LYS A 92 2.30 16.05 -8.69
N SER A 93 3.39 15.31 -8.51
CA SER A 93 4.74 15.80 -8.82
C SER A 93 5.08 15.67 -10.31
N ASN A 94 4.64 14.59 -10.96
CA ASN A 94 5.07 14.22 -12.31
C ASN A 94 3.92 14.22 -13.33
N GLY A 95 2.71 14.56 -12.90
CA GLY A 95 1.50 14.61 -13.71
C GLY A 95 0.72 13.29 -13.73
N PRO A 96 -0.54 13.31 -14.22
CA PRO A 96 -1.45 12.17 -14.12
C PRO A 96 -0.97 10.89 -14.84
N ALA A 97 -0.16 11.02 -15.89
CA ALA A 97 0.38 9.90 -16.66
C ALA A 97 1.64 9.28 -16.04
N ALA A 98 2.12 9.81 -14.90
CA ALA A 98 3.33 9.32 -14.26
C ALA A 98 3.13 7.98 -13.54
N GLU A 99 1.90 7.65 -13.17
CA GLU A 99 1.57 6.34 -12.61
C GLU A 99 1.23 5.35 -13.74
N LYS A 100 2.07 4.34 -13.88
CA LYS A 100 1.94 3.34 -14.94
C LYS A 100 0.72 2.48 -14.72
N GLY A 101 0.06 2.10 -15.81
CA GLY A 101 -1.11 1.20 -15.73
C GLY A 101 -2.44 1.93 -15.53
N LEU A 102 -2.42 3.23 -15.23
CA LEU A 102 -3.64 4.01 -15.11
C LEU A 102 -4.14 4.52 -16.45
N TRP A 103 -5.40 4.96 -16.45
CA TRP A 103 -6.03 5.58 -17.61
C TRP A 103 -5.21 6.71 -18.24
N PRO A 104 -4.64 7.69 -17.50
CA PRO A 104 -3.87 8.76 -18.13
C PRO A 104 -2.60 8.26 -18.83
N ASP A 105 -1.88 7.30 -18.24
CA ASP A 105 -0.72 6.63 -18.87
C ASP A 105 -1.13 5.91 -20.16
N LYS A 106 -2.18 5.10 -20.12
CA LYS A 106 -2.63 4.32 -21.28
C LYS A 106 -3.23 5.18 -22.38
N LEU A 107 -4.00 6.21 -22.04
CA LEU A 107 -4.55 7.15 -23.02
C LEU A 107 -3.44 7.98 -23.68
N ALA A 108 -2.42 8.40 -22.92
CA ALA A 108 -1.26 9.07 -23.49
C ALA A 108 -0.49 8.16 -24.45
N ALA A 109 -0.30 6.88 -24.09
CA ALA A 109 0.34 5.89 -24.96
C ALA A 109 -0.46 5.65 -26.25
N MET A 110 -1.80 5.52 -26.16
CA MET A 110 -2.66 5.36 -27.34
C MET A 110 -2.58 6.57 -28.28
N ARG A 111 -2.59 7.79 -27.74
CA ARG A 111 -2.40 9.02 -28.54
C ARG A 111 -1.02 9.06 -29.21
N ALA A 112 0.02 8.64 -28.51
CA ALA A 112 1.37 8.56 -29.06
C ALA A 112 1.50 7.53 -30.21
N MET A 113 0.62 6.52 -30.23
CA MET A 113 0.49 5.57 -31.34
C MET A 113 -0.33 6.10 -32.53
N GLY A 114 -0.82 7.35 -32.46
CA GLY A 114 -1.61 7.97 -33.53
C GLY A 114 -3.10 7.63 -33.48
N LEU A 115 -3.60 7.02 -32.40
CA LEU A 115 -5.04 6.80 -32.23
C LEU A 115 -5.72 8.11 -31.83
N ASP A 116 -6.72 8.50 -32.62
CA ASP A 116 -7.62 9.60 -32.27
C ASP A 116 -8.69 9.15 -31.27
N SER A 117 -9.46 10.10 -30.76
CA SER A 117 -10.51 9.83 -29.76
C SER A 117 -11.55 8.83 -30.29
N THR A 118 -11.88 8.86 -31.57
CA THR A 118 -12.89 7.99 -32.18
C THR A 118 -12.42 6.54 -32.21
N ALA A 119 -11.18 6.32 -32.65
CA ALA A 119 -10.56 4.99 -32.68
C ALA A 119 -10.41 4.41 -31.26
N ILE A 120 -10.05 5.24 -30.28
CA ILE A 120 -9.96 4.81 -28.87
C ILE A 120 -11.34 4.35 -28.36
N ILE A 121 -12.40 5.13 -28.61
CA ILE A 121 -13.76 4.78 -28.19
C ILE A 121 -14.23 3.49 -28.87
N GLU A 122 -13.97 3.33 -30.17
CA GLU A 122 -14.32 2.11 -30.90
C GLU A 122 -13.69 0.86 -30.26
N VAL A 123 -12.40 0.91 -29.95
CA VAL A 123 -11.71 -0.21 -29.29
C VAL A 123 -12.29 -0.46 -27.90
N LEU A 124 -12.44 0.57 -27.07
CA LEU A 124 -12.95 0.43 -25.70
C LEU A 124 -14.37 -0.14 -25.68
N SER A 125 -15.21 0.19 -26.66
CA SER A 125 -16.57 -0.36 -26.78
C SER A 125 -16.62 -1.88 -26.96
N ARG A 126 -15.51 -2.49 -27.41
CA ARG A 126 -15.37 -3.93 -27.64
C ARG A 126 -14.66 -4.65 -26.49
N VAL A 127 -14.12 -3.91 -25.52
CA VAL A 127 -13.44 -4.49 -24.36
C VAL A 127 -14.49 -4.94 -23.35
N CYS A 128 -14.47 -6.22 -23.03
CA CYS A 128 -15.27 -6.80 -21.95
C CYS A 128 -14.32 -7.33 -20.87
N VAL A 129 -14.54 -6.90 -19.62
CA VAL A 129 -13.80 -7.38 -18.46
C VAL A 129 -14.82 -7.94 -17.48
N GLU A 130 -14.73 -9.23 -17.19
CA GLU A 130 -15.61 -9.93 -16.26
C GLU A 130 -14.81 -10.45 -15.06
N PRO A 131 -14.84 -9.76 -13.91
CA PRO A 131 -14.21 -10.26 -12.70
C PRO A 131 -15.06 -11.40 -12.12
N VAL A 132 -14.48 -12.61 -12.06
CA VAL A 132 -15.11 -13.78 -11.42
C VAL A 132 -14.57 -13.91 -10.00
N LEU A 133 -15.42 -13.60 -9.02
CA LEU A 133 -15.08 -13.77 -7.61
C LEU A 133 -15.14 -15.25 -7.23
N THR A 134 -14.11 -15.73 -6.55
CA THR A 134 -14.03 -17.11 -6.05
C THR A 134 -14.07 -17.11 -4.52
N ALA A 135 -14.21 -18.29 -3.92
CA ALA A 135 -14.11 -18.42 -2.46
C ALA A 135 -12.76 -17.87 -1.96
N HIS A 136 -12.76 -17.38 -0.72
CA HIS A 136 -11.57 -16.84 -0.06
C HIS A 136 -10.52 -17.93 0.22
#